data_AF-A0A137QFY3-F1
#
_entry.id   AF-A0A137QFY3-F1
#
_cell.length_a   1.000
_cell.length_b   1.000
_cell.length_c   1.000
_cell.angle_alpha   90.00
_cell.angle_beta   90.00
_cell.angle_gamma   90.00
#
_symmetry.space_group_name_H-M   'P 1'
#
loop_
_entity.id
_entity.type
_entity.pdbx_description
1 polymer ?
#
loop_
_entity_poly.entity_id
_entity_poly.type
_entity_poly.pdbx_seq_one_letter_code
_entity_poly.pdbx_strand_id
1 'polypeptide(L)'
;AQSHAGVPVCQRCWRWGHSTRTCKSQAPRCPHCAGPHSEANHRSLASCCRGNPTANPPVPATMEGAPCPHTARCVNCSGEHSASDCKCPYWWHRFDREWLAQCANRNWQEQMATSGAISRRQEEDRRDRGAFRRPRTR
;
A
#
# COMPACT_ATOMS: atom_id res chain seq x y z
N ALA A 1 -34.73 4.99 -11.04
CA ALA A 1 -33.68 3.99 -10.82
C ALA A 1 -32.47 4.70 -10.20
N GLN A 2 -32.15 4.42 -8.93
CA GLN A 2 -30.86 4.88 -8.38
C GLN A 2 -29.79 3.98 -8.97
N SER A 3 -28.96 4.53 -9.86
CA SER A 3 -27.78 3.83 -10.36
C SER A 3 -26.85 3.59 -9.17
N HIS A 4 -26.83 2.36 -8.66
CA HIS A 4 -25.81 1.91 -7.71
C HIS A 4 -24.48 1.81 -8.45
N ALA A 5 -23.88 2.96 -8.77
CA ALA A 5 -22.53 3.01 -9.29
C ALA A 5 -21.62 2.47 -8.18
N GLY A 6 -20.96 1.32 -8.46
CA GLY A 6 -19.97 0.77 -7.56
C GLY A 6 -18.89 1.81 -7.24
N VAL A 7 -18.29 1.71 -6.07
CA VAL A 7 -17.19 2.60 -5.70
C VAL A 7 -16.03 2.34 -6.65
N PRO A 8 -15.48 3.33 -7.35
CA PRO A 8 -14.38 3.08 -8.28
C PRO A 8 -13.10 2.69 -7.52
N VAL A 9 -12.29 1.84 -8.15
CA VAL A 9 -10.89 1.67 -7.76
C VAL A 9 -10.10 2.91 -8.19
N CYS A 10 -9.36 3.50 -7.26
CA CYS A 10 -8.53 4.68 -7.52
C CYS A 10 -7.42 4.34 -8.51
N GLN A 11 -7.33 5.04 -9.63
CA GLN A 11 -6.32 4.77 -10.67
C GLN A 11 -4.91 5.22 -10.29
N ARG A 12 -4.76 6.00 -9.21
CA ARG A 12 -3.45 6.44 -8.71
C ARG A 12 -2.83 5.42 -7.76
N CYS A 13 -3.58 4.97 -6.75
CA CYS A 13 -3.06 4.09 -5.71
C CYS A 13 -3.61 2.66 -5.77
N TRP A 14 -4.53 2.38 -6.70
CA TRP A 14 -5.21 1.10 -6.92
C TRP A 14 -6.03 0.57 -5.74
N ARG A 15 -6.34 1.45 -4.80
CA ARG A 15 -7.17 1.12 -3.64
C ARG A 15 -8.63 1.42 -3.90
N TRP A 16 -9.50 0.58 -3.36
CA TRP A 16 -10.94 0.84 -3.34
C TRP A 16 -11.30 1.86 -2.25
N GLY A 17 -12.52 2.40 -2.31
CA GLY A 17 -13.06 3.31 -1.27
C GLY A 17 -12.95 4.80 -1.58
N HIS A 18 -12.20 5.21 -2.61
CA HIS A 18 -12.10 6.63 -2.98
C HIS A 18 -11.80 6.83 -4.47
N SER A 19 -12.15 8.00 -4.99
CA SER A 19 -11.86 8.39 -6.37
C SER A 19 -10.40 8.84 -6.55
N THR A 20 -9.89 8.81 -7.79
CA THR A 20 -8.57 9.35 -8.13
C THR A 20 -8.42 10.82 -7.73
N ARG A 21 -9.50 11.63 -7.85
CA ARG A 21 -9.50 13.07 -7.53
C ARG A 21 -9.31 13.34 -6.03
N THR A 22 -9.82 12.45 -5.18
CA THR A 22 -9.74 12.55 -3.72
C THR A 22 -8.55 11.77 -3.13
N CYS A 23 -7.68 11.24 -3.98
CA CYS A 23 -6.55 10.42 -3.55
C CYS A 23 -5.44 11.27 -2.94
N LYS A 24 -5.06 10.94 -1.69
CA LYS A 24 -3.97 11.61 -0.96
C LYS A 24 -2.60 10.94 -1.12
N SER A 25 -2.49 9.93 -1.98
CA SER A 25 -1.22 9.22 -2.20
C SER A 25 -0.22 10.13 -2.90
N GLN A 26 1.01 10.22 -2.40
CA GLN A 26 2.05 11.09 -2.98
C GLN A 26 2.55 10.55 -4.32
N ALA A 27 2.73 9.24 -4.45
CA ALA A 27 3.19 8.57 -5.67
C ALA A 27 2.11 7.64 -6.25
N PRO A 28 2.11 7.40 -7.56
CA PRO A 28 1.30 6.31 -8.12
C PRO A 28 1.78 4.96 -7.57
N ARG A 29 0.88 3.98 -7.56
CA ARG A 29 1.21 2.59 -7.27
C ARG A 29 1.05 1.74 -8.51
N CYS A 30 1.89 0.72 -8.62
CA CYS A 30 1.82 -0.20 -9.73
C CYS A 30 0.73 -1.25 -9.45
N PRO A 31 -0.21 -1.50 -10.38
CA PRO A 31 -1.24 -2.54 -10.20
C PRO A 31 -0.67 -3.96 -10.19
N HIS A 32 0.52 -4.17 -10.76
CA HIS A 32 1.15 -5.48 -10.82
C HIS A 32 1.96 -5.83 -9.57
N CYS A 33 2.75 -4.90 -9.04
CA CYS A 33 3.65 -5.22 -7.93
C CYS A 33 3.43 -4.36 -6.67
N ALA A 34 2.40 -3.50 -6.66
CA ALA A 34 2.10 -2.57 -5.56
C ALA A 34 3.20 -1.53 -5.24
N GLY A 35 4.29 -1.50 -6.03
CA GLY A 35 5.44 -0.61 -5.86
C GLY A 35 5.13 0.87 -6.19
N PRO A 36 5.97 1.81 -5.72
CA PRO A 36 5.76 3.26 -5.83
C PRO A 36 6.11 3.80 -7.23
N HIS A 37 5.48 3.26 -8.26
CA HIS A 37 5.66 3.64 -9.66
C HIS A 37 4.38 3.38 -10.46
N SER A 38 4.26 3.98 -11.64
CA SER A 38 3.15 3.72 -12.57
C SER A 38 3.32 2.38 -13.29
N GLU A 39 2.23 1.88 -13.88
CA GLU A 39 2.28 0.70 -14.75
C GLU A 39 3.25 0.87 -15.93
N ALA A 40 3.24 2.04 -16.57
CA ALA A 40 4.14 2.35 -17.69
C ALA A 40 5.62 2.22 -17.32
N ASN A 41 5.99 2.59 -16.08
CA ASN A 41 7.37 2.52 -15.60
C ASN A 41 7.69 1.20 -14.90
N HIS A 42 6.79 0.21 -14.95
CA HIS A 42 6.92 -1.03 -14.20
C HIS A 42 8.20 -1.78 -14.55
N ARG A 43 8.47 -2.02 -15.83
CA ARG A 43 9.68 -2.77 -16.23
C ARG A 43 10.97 -2.07 -15.85
N SER A 44 11.00 -0.75 -15.90
CA SER A 44 12.22 0.04 -15.62
C SER A 44 12.48 0.25 -14.13
N LEU A 45 11.44 0.28 -13.29
CA LEU A 45 11.55 0.62 -11.87
C LEU A 45 11.31 -0.56 -10.92
N ALA A 46 10.55 -1.57 -11.33
CA ALA A 46 10.29 -2.72 -10.47
C ALA A 46 11.55 -3.59 -10.39
N SER A 47 12.03 -3.84 -9.18
CA SER A 47 13.21 -4.69 -8.92
C SER A 47 13.06 -6.10 -9.52
N CYS A 48 11.84 -6.62 -9.57
CA CYS A 48 11.52 -7.92 -10.17
C CYS A 48 11.67 -7.95 -11.70
N CYS A 49 11.59 -6.81 -12.40
CA CYS A 49 11.53 -6.76 -13.87
C CYS A 49 12.70 -6.01 -14.51
N ARG A 50 13.33 -5.08 -13.79
CA ARG A 50 14.43 -4.24 -14.29
C ARG A 50 15.69 -5.04 -14.64
N GLY A 51 15.86 -6.21 -14.04
CA GLY A 51 17.12 -6.94 -14.07
C GLY A 51 18.18 -6.27 -13.18
N ASN A 52 19.29 -6.98 -13.00
CA ASN A 52 20.44 -6.53 -12.23
C ASN A 52 21.73 -7.03 -12.91
N PRO A 53 22.34 -6.21 -13.78
CA PRO A 53 23.57 -6.60 -14.48
C PRO A 53 24.77 -6.72 -13.54
N THR A 54 24.69 -6.10 -12.34
CA THR A 54 25.73 -6.18 -11.31
C THR A 54 25.54 -7.33 -10.33
N ALA A 55 24.48 -8.13 -10.46
CA ALA A 55 24.29 -9.33 -9.66
C ALA A 55 25.27 -10.43 -10.10
N ASN A 56 25.53 -11.40 -9.21
CA ASN A 56 26.26 -12.61 -9.53
C ASN A 56 25.41 -13.85 -9.21
N PRO A 57 24.86 -14.54 -10.22
CA PRO A 57 24.96 -14.26 -11.66
C PRO A 57 24.15 -13.01 -12.09
N PRO A 58 24.49 -12.37 -13.22
CA PRO A 58 23.72 -11.25 -13.75
C PRO A 58 22.27 -11.64 -14.01
N VAL A 59 21.34 -10.80 -13.56
CA VAL A 59 19.90 -11.02 -13.80
C VAL A 59 19.49 -10.19 -15.01
N PRO A 60 19.03 -10.80 -16.12
CA PRO A 60 18.58 -10.05 -17.29
C PRO A 60 17.30 -9.27 -16.97
N ALA A 61 17.11 -8.13 -17.64
CA ALA A 61 15.84 -7.42 -17.62
C ALA A 61 14.75 -8.26 -18.31
N THR A 62 13.51 -8.11 -17.87
CA THR A 62 12.37 -8.73 -18.57
C THR A 62 12.21 -8.09 -19.94
N MET A 63 12.25 -8.91 -21.00
CA MET A 63 12.12 -8.43 -22.38
C MET A 63 10.78 -7.70 -22.60
N GLU A 64 10.78 -6.75 -23.51
CA GLU A 64 9.56 -6.06 -23.92
C GLU A 64 8.55 -7.06 -24.53
N GLY A 65 7.29 -6.97 -24.11
CA GLY A 65 6.24 -7.92 -24.51
C GLY A 65 6.22 -9.23 -23.71
N ALA A 66 7.30 -9.62 -23.02
CA ALA A 66 7.30 -10.82 -22.18
C ALA A 66 6.44 -10.62 -20.91
N PRO A 67 5.77 -11.67 -20.40
CA PRO A 67 5.07 -11.59 -19.12
C PRO A 67 6.06 -11.29 -18.00
N CYS A 68 5.61 -10.58 -16.97
CA CYS A 68 6.45 -10.30 -15.81
C CYS A 68 6.78 -11.62 -15.08
N PRO A 69 8.01 -11.81 -14.59
CA PRO A 69 8.46 -13.05 -13.94
C PRO A 69 7.87 -13.23 -12.52
N HIS A 70 6.84 -12.47 -12.15
CA HIS A 70 6.22 -12.50 -10.85
C HIS A 70 4.70 -12.48 -10.96
N THR A 71 4.03 -13.01 -9.95
CA THR A 71 2.57 -12.90 -9.81
C THR A 71 2.16 -11.47 -9.48
N ALA A 72 0.96 -11.07 -9.91
CA ALA A 72 0.41 -9.78 -9.53
C ALA A 72 0.16 -9.74 -8.01
N ARG A 73 0.39 -8.60 -7.37
CA ARG A 73 0.17 -8.40 -5.94
C ARG A 73 -0.89 -7.34 -5.68
N CYS A 74 -1.97 -7.73 -5.02
CA CYS A 74 -3.10 -6.85 -4.75
C CYS A 74 -2.76 -5.82 -3.67
N VAL A 75 -2.90 -4.53 -3.97
CA VAL A 75 -2.67 -3.45 -2.98
C VAL A 75 -3.70 -3.40 -1.84
N ASN A 76 -4.83 -4.11 -1.99
CA ASN A 76 -5.94 -4.05 -1.03
C ASN A 76 -5.92 -5.19 -0.01
N CYS A 77 -5.63 -6.42 -0.45
CA CYS A 77 -5.60 -7.59 0.42
C CYS A 77 -4.26 -8.34 0.40
N SER A 78 -3.25 -7.82 -0.30
CA SER A 78 -1.91 -8.43 -0.44
C SER A 78 -1.87 -9.81 -1.11
N GLY A 79 -2.97 -10.28 -1.68
CA GLY A 79 -3.05 -11.57 -2.37
C GLY A 79 -2.40 -11.57 -3.76
N GLU A 80 -2.20 -12.77 -4.31
CA GLU A 80 -1.59 -13.01 -5.63
C GLU A 80 -2.59 -12.80 -6.79
N HIS A 81 -3.11 -11.58 -6.91
CA HIS A 81 -4.01 -11.15 -7.96
C HIS A 81 -3.97 -9.63 -8.13
N SER A 82 -4.58 -9.12 -9.21
CA SER A 82 -4.76 -7.68 -9.41
C SER A 82 -5.89 -7.12 -8.54
N ALA A 83 -5.79 -5.85 -8.13
CA ALA A 83 -6.84 -5.17 -7.36
C ALA A 83 -8.24 -5.16 -8.02
N SER A 84 -8.28 -5.33 -9.35
CA SER A 84 -9.51 -5.37 -10.14
C SER A 84 -10.04 -6.79 -10.41
N ASP A 85 -9.33 -7.83 -9.96
CA ASP A 85 -9.72 -9.23 -10.14
C ASP A 85 -10.95 -9.56 -9.29
N CYS A 86 -11.87 -10.37 -9.82
CA CYS A 86 -13.03 -10.87 -9.09
C CYS A 86 -12.64 -11.81 -7.94
N LYS A 87 -11.39 -12.28 -7.87
CA LYS A 87 -10.85 -12.99 -6.70
C LYS A 87 -10.61 -12.08 -5.49
N CYS A 88 -10.57 -10.76 -5.68
CA CYS A 88 -10.30 -9.83 -4.59
C CYS A 88 -11.56 -9.62 -3.73
N PRO A 89 -11.51 -9.75 -2.39
CA PRO A 89 -12.65 -9.46 -1.52
C PRO A 89 -13.22 -8.05 -1.73
N TYR A 90 -12.36 -7.09 -2.04
CA TYR A 90 -12.78 -5.71 -2.33
C TYR A 90 -13.60 -5.58 -3.62
N TRP A 91 -13.37 -6.47 -4.60
CA TRP A 91 -14.19 -6.52 -5.80
C TRP A 91 -15.60 -7.03 -5.49
N TRP A 92 -15.74 -8.02 -4.60
CA TRP A 92 -17.05 -8.52 -4.17
C TRP A 92 -17.86 -7.44 -3.43
N HIS A 93 -17.18 -6.69 -2.56
CA HIS A 93 -17.76 -5.59 -1.80
C HIS A 93 -17.74 -4.24 -2.54
N ARG A 94 -17.55 -4.21 -3.86
CA ARG A 94 -17.45 -2.95 -4.63
C ARG A 94 -18.69 -2.05 -4.56
N PHE A 95 -19.85 -2.61 -4.21
CA PHE A 95 -21.09 -1.86 -4.00
C PHE A 95 -21.34 -1.49 -2.53
N ASP A 96 -20.57 -2.05 -1.60
CA ASP A 96 -20.69 -1.82 -0.16
C ASP A 96 -19.74 -0.70 0.28
N ARG A 97 -20.27 0.52 0.31
CA ARG A 97 -19.49 1.72 0.66
C ARG A 97 -19.02 1.71 2.10
N GLU A 98 -19.82 1.12 3.01
CA GLU A 98 -19.51 1.11 4.43
C GLU A 98 -18.36 0.13 4.71
N TRP A 99 -18.45 -1.07 4.14
CA TRP A 99 -17.38 -2.06 4.21
C TRP A 99 -16.05 -1.51 3.67
N LEU A 100 -16.10 -0.83 2.51
CA LEU A 100 -14.91 -0.20 1.93
C LEU A 100 -14.32 0.90 2.81
N ALA A 101 -15.16 1.70 3.47
CA ALA A 101 -14.70 2.73 4.41
C ALA A 101 -14.05 2.11 5.67
N GLN A 102 -14.65 1.05 6.21
CA GLN A 102 -14.09 0.31 7.35
C GLN A 102 -12.73 -0.31 6.99
N CYS A 103 -12.60 -0.95 5.83
CA CYS A 103 -11.34 -1.50 5.35
C CYS A 103 -10.26 -0.43 5.13
N ALA A 104 -10.62 0.74 4.58
CA ALA A 104 -9.69 1.85 4.41
C ALA A 104 -9.16 2.35 5.76
N ASN A 105 -10.01 2.45 6.79
CA ASN A 105 -9.62 2.84 8.14
C ASN A 105 -8.67 1.83 8.79
N ARG A 106 -8.97 0.52 8.68
CA ARG A 106 -8.09 -0.54 9.19
C ARG A 106 -6.70 -0.48 8.55
N ASN A 107 -6.64 -0.32 7.24
CA ASN A 107 -5.35 -0.28 6.57
C ASN A 107 -4.54 0.99 6.90
N TRP A 108 -5.21 2.12 7.17
CA TRP A 108 -4.54 3.31 7.68
C TRP A 108 -3.98 3.10 9.10
N GLN A 109 -4.74 2.45 9.99
CA GLN A 109 -4.27 2.09 11.33
C GLN A 109 -3.06 1.15 11.29
N GLU A 110 -3.08 0.12 10.44
CA GLU A 110 -1.95 -0.81 10.25
C GLU A 110 -0.70 -0.10 9.72
N GLN A 111 -0.86 0.82 8.76
CA GLN A 111 0.25 1.65 8.25
C GLN A 111 0.84 2.56 9.34
N MET A 112 -0.02 3.18 10.17
CA MET A 112 0.42 4.04 11.27
C MET A 112 1.13 3.24 12.38
N ALA A 113 0.66 2.02 12.67
CA ALA A 113 1.32 1.11 13.62
C ALA A 113 2.71 0.66 13.11
N THR A 114 2.82 0.35 11.82
CA THR A 114 4.08 -0.10 11.19
C THR A 114 5.10 1.03 11.05
N SER A 115 4.66 2.29 10.92
CA SER A 115 5.53 3.46 10.74
C SER A 115 6.16 3.97 12.05
N GLY A 116 5.96 3.28 13.19
CA GLY A 116 6.61 3.61 14.47
C GLY A 116 6.13 4.91 15.14
N ALA A 117 5.13 5.59 14.59
CA ALA A 117 4.63 6.88 15.09
C ALA A 117 4.03 6.77 16.51
N ILE A 118 3.54 5.58 16.91
CA ILE A 118 3.02 5.32 18.25
C ILE A 118 4.15 5.10 19.29
N SER A 119 5.30 4.57 18.86
CA SER A 119 6.42 4.26 19.78
C SER A 119 7.11 5.52 20.31
N ARG A 120 7.32 6.54 19.46
CA ARG A 120 7.98 7.80 19.88
C ARG A 120 7.20 8.57 20.93
N ARG A 121 5.85 8.61 20.82
CA ARG A 121 5.00 9.27 21.82
C ARG A 121 5.05 8.59 23.19
N GLN A 122 5.09 7.25 23.25
CA GLN A 122 5.19 6.55 24.53
C GLN A 122 6.57 6.71 25.17
N GLU A 123 7.64 6.79 24.39
CA GLU A 123 8.99 7.00 24.92
C GLU A 123 9.21 8.44 25.41
N GLU A 124 8.68 9.45 24.71
CA GLU A 124 8.66 10.85 25.20
C GLU A 124 7.84 11.00 26.49
N ASP A 125 6.62 10.43 26.54
CA ASP A 125 5.76 10.48 27.75
C ASP A 125 6.41 9.73 28.94
N ARG A 126 7.14 8.64 28.65
CA ARG A 126 7.91 7.90 29.67
C ARG A 126 9.17 8.65 30.12
N ARG A 127 9.81 9.43 29.25
CA ARG A 127 10.91 10.34 29.62
C ARG A 127 10.43 11.49 30.49
N ASP A 128 9.26 12.04 30.19
CA ASP A 128 8.66 13.17 30.93
C ASP A 128 8.28 12.76 32.37
N ARG A 129 7.70 11.56 32.54
CA ARG A 129 7.39 11.00 33.87
C ARG A 129 8.61 10.59 34.70
N GLY A 130 9.80 10.47 34.10
CA GLY A 130 11.04 10.16 34.81
C GLY A 130 11.73 11.38 35.44
N ALA A 131 11.34 12.61 35.09
CA ALA A 131 12.06 13.82 35.44
C ALA A 131 11.75 14.40 36.85
N PHE A 132 10.76 13.85 37.57
CA PHE A 132 10.40 14.31 38.92
C PHE A 132 10.76 13.28 40.01
N ARG A 133 12.05 13.04 40.23
CA ARG A 133 12.55 12.56 41.53
C ARG A 133 13.63 13.50 42.05
N ARG A 134 13.20 14.49 42.83
CA ARG A 134 14.12 15.33 43.63
C ARG A 134 14.77 14.47 44.73
N PRO A 135 16.08 14.60 44.99
CA PRO A 135 16.68 13.96 46.16
C PRO A 135 16.13 14.59 47.44
N ARG A 136 15.68 13.75 48.38
CA ARG A 136 15.44 14.15 49.77
C ARG A 136 16.81 14.36 50.42
N THR A 137 17.23 15.61 50.58
CA THR A 137 18.38 15.96 51.41
C THR A 137 17.98 15.82 52.88
N ARG A 138 18.78 15.07 53.64
CA ARG A 138 18.69 14.93 55.10
C ARG A 138 19.57 15.98 55.76
#